data_AF-A0AAU3LGX4-F1
#
_entry.id   AF-A0AAU3LGX4-F1
#
_cell.length_a   1.000
_cell.length_b   1.000
_cell.length_c   1.000
_cell.angle_alpha   90.00
_cell.angle_beta   90.00
_cell.angle_gamma   90.00
#
_symmetry.space_group_name_H-M   'P 1'
#
loop_
_entity.id
_entity.type
_entity.pdbx_description
1 polymer ?
#
loop_
_entity_poly.entity_id
_entity_poly.type
_entity_poly.pdbx_seq_one_letter_code
_entity_poly.pdbx_strand_id
1 'polypeptide(L)'
;MNDTVAVALITSLSTLSAAGLAGVASAWVAGRQLRHQSALAREERAERRAVDHREMRRDVYEKFLSQADAAYRVLDNGWFALPFTELRRWEAGFAARRALDEAYIRVQLVGPDDVAERGAEVLRSIGDEFRLHARIVNGSPDAADNAAELEPSARSGALRARVASSTEFVTAARRALGSELSATRTEPSTAPAHTSSTEAPGVWP
;
A
#
# COMPACT_ATOMS: atom_id res chain seq x y z
N MET A 1 -76.75 -0.98 30.70
CA MET A 1 -75.94 -1.93 29.89
C MET A 1 -75.26 -1.28 28.69
N ASN A 2 -75.83 -0.24 28.05
CA ASN A 2 -75.18 0.44 26.91
C ASN A 2 -73.89 1.21 27.29
N ASP A 3 -73.85 1.87 28.46
CA ASP A 3 -72.67 2.65 28.89
C ASP A 3 -71.41 1.80 29.10
N THR A 4 -71.57 0.58 29.62
CA THR A 4 -70.44 -0.33 29.88
C THR A 4 -69.78 -0.82 28.58
N VAL A 5 -70.59 -1.00 27.53
CA VAL A 5 -70.11 -1.41 26.19
C VAL A 5 -69.37 -0.25 25.51
N ALA A 6 -69.87 0.98 25.63
CA ALA A 6 -69.21 2.17 25.08
C ALA A 6 -67.84 2.43 25.72
N VAL A 7 -67.72 2.29 27.03
CA VAL A 7 -66.44 2.46 27.74
C VAL A 7 -65.43 1.37 27.35
N ALA A 8 -65.87 0.11 27.21
CA ALA A 8 -65.01 -0.98 26.74
C ALA A 8 -64.52 -0.78 25.30
N LEU A 9 -65.38 -0.24 24.41
CA LEU A 9 -65.02 0.13 23.03
C LEU A 9 -63.99 1.26 22.98
N ILE A 10 -64.19 2.34 23.75
CA ILE A 10 -63.25 3.46 23.81
C ILE A 10 -61.89 3.00 24.36
N THR A 11 -61.91 2.15 25.39
CA THR A 11 -60.70 1.60 26.00
C THR A 11 -59.95 0.71 25.01
N SER A 12 -60.63 -0.21 24.34
CA SER A 12 -60.01 -1.09 23.34
C SER A 12 -59.48 -0.32 22.11
N LEU A 13 -60.19 0.71 21.65
CA LEU A 13 -59.71 1.58 20.57
C LEU A 13 -58.45 2.37 20.99
N SER A 14 -58.42 2.85 22.24
CA SER A 14 -57.27 3.59 22.79
C SER A 14 -56.04 2.68 22.95
N THR A 15 -56.22 1.45 23.45
CA THR A 15 -55.13 0.48 23.58
C THR A 15 -54.57 0.06 22.22
N LEU A 16 -55.44 -0.15 21.22
CA LEU A 16 -55.01 -0.49 19.86
C LEU A 16 -54.25 0.67 19.20
N SER A 17 -54.74 1.90 19.39
CA SER A 17 -54.08 3.11 18.86
C SER A 17 -52.72 3.34 19.53
N ALA A 18 -52.63 3.16 20.85
CA ALA A 18 -51.38 3.26 21.59
C ALA A 18 -50.36 2.19 21.14
N ALA A 19 -50.80 0.94 20.95
CA ALA A 19 -49.97 -0.14 20.44
C ALA A 19 -49.49 0.13 19.01
N GLY A 20 -50.36 0.67 18.14
CA GLY A 20 -50.01 1.05 16.77
C GLY A 20 -48.94 2.15 16.71
N LEU A 21 -49.10 3.21 17.52
CA LEU A 21 -48.11 4.30 17.61
C LEU A 21 -46.77 3.82 18.16
N ALA A 22 -46.78 2.95 19.18
CA ALA A 22 -45.57 2.34 19.71
C ALA A 22 -44.86 1.46 18.67
N GLY A 23 -45.61 0.72 17.85
CA GLY A 23 -45.08 -0.08 16.74
C GLY A 23 -44.40 0.78 15.67
N VAL A 24 -45.04 1.88 15.25
CA VAL A 24 -44.47 2.81 14.26
C VAL A 24 -43.22 3.50 14.80
N ALA A 25 -43.25 3.98 16.05
CA ALA A 25 -42.09 4.60 16.69
C ALA A 25 -40.92 3.61 16.80
N SER A 26 -41.19 2.37 17.20
CA SER A 26 -40.18 1.31 17.29
C SER A 26 -39.59 0.97 15.91
N ALA A 27 -40.43 0.83 14.88
CA ALA A 27 -39.98 0.59 13.52
C ALA A 27 -39.13 1.74 12.96
N TRP A 28 -39.49 2.99 13.28
CA TRP A 28 -38.73 4.18 12.87
C TRP A 28 -37.35 4.25 13.53
N VAL A 29 -37.28 4.01 14.85
CA VAL A 29 -36.02 3.96 15.59
C VAL A 29 -35.13 2.82 15.10
N ALA A 30 -35.69 1.62 14.92
CA ALA A 30 -34.96 0.48 14.38
C ALA A 30 -34.45 0.76 12.96
N GLY A 31 -35.27 1.38 12.11
CA GLY A 31 -34.87 1.78 10.76
C GLY A 31 -33.71 2.78 10.76
N ARG A 32 -33.71 3.76 11.68
CA ARG A 32 -32.62 4.73 11.84
C ARG A 32 -31.34 4.06 12.35
N GLN A 33 -31.46 3.13 13.30
CA GLN A 33 -30.33 2.38 13.84
C GLN A 33 -29.68 1.47 12.79
N LEU A 34 -30.48 0.76 11.98
CA LEU A 34 -29.98 -0.07 10.88
C LEU A 34 -29.25 0.75 9.81
N ARG A 35 -29.76 1.94 9.47
CA ARG A 35 -29.07 2.85 8.53
C ARG A 35 -27.71 3.27 9.07
N HIS A 36 -27.63 3.64 10.35
CA HIS A 36 -26.38 4.02 10.99
C HIS A 36 -25.39 2.85 11.03
N GLN A 37 -25.83 1.65 11.43
CA GLN A 37 -25.00 0.43 11.37
C GLN A 37 -24.53 0.11 9.96
N SER A 38 -25.37 0.32 8.94
CA SER A 38 -24.97 0.10 7.54
C SER A 38 -23.91 1.08 7.06
N ALA A 39 -23.94 2.33 7.54
CA ALA A 39 -22.94 3.35 7.22
C ALA A 39 -21.60 3.01 7.88
N LEU A 40 -21.62 2.74 9.20
CA LEU A 40 -20.44 2.30 9.95
C LEU A 40 -19.80 1.05 9.34
N ALA A 41 -20.61 0.05 8.98
CA ALA A 41 -20.09 -1.16 8.35
C ALA A 41 -19.51 -0.92 6.94
N ARG A 42 -19.89 0.15 6.23
CA ARG A 42 -19.25 0.52 4.95
C ARG A 42 -17.92 1.22 5.19
N GLU A 43 -17.87 2.14 6.15
CA GLU A 43 -16.65 2.84 6.57
C GLU A 43 -15.60 1.83 7.05
N GLU A 44 -15.96 0.93 7.97
CA GLU A 44 -15.05 -0.12 8.44
C GLU A 44 -14.53 -1.01 7.30
N ARG A 45 -15.38 -1.35 6.32
CA ARG A 45 -14.94 -2.14 5.17
C ARG A 45 -14.00 -1.37 4.26
N ALA A 46 -14.21 -0.08 4.07
CA ALA A 46 -13.33 0.77 3.28
C ALA A 46 -11.97 0.92 3.98
N GLU A 47 -11.96 1.15 5.30
CA GLU A 47 -10.76 1.21 6.11
C GLU A 47 -9.99 -0.11 6.10
N ARG A 48 -10.68 -1.25 6.27
CA ARG A 48 -10.05 -2.58 6.19
C ARG A 48 -9.40 -2.81 4.84
N ARG A 49 -10.11 -2.56 3.73
CA ARG A 49 -9.52 -2.70 2.38
C ARG A 49 -8.30 -1.80 2.18
N ALA A 50 -8.35 -0.58 2.70
CA ALA A 50 -7.22 0.32 2.63
C ALA A 50 -6.03 -0.28 3.40
N VAL A 51 -6.22 -0.71 4.64
CA VAL A 51 -5.20 -1.40 5.46
C VAL A 51 -4.63 -2.63 4.76
N ASP A 52 -5.49 -3.54 4.30
CA ASP A 52 -5.11 -4.78 3.61
C ASP A 52 -4.24 -4.47 2.38
N HIS A 53 -4.60 -3.43 1.63
CA HIS A 53 -3.84 -3.00 0.46
C HIS A 53 -2.47 -2.44 0.82
N ARG A 54 -2.35 -1.68 1.94
CA ARG A 54 -1.04 -1.18 2.41
C ARG A 54 -0.14 -2.31 2.86
N GLU A 55 -0.70 -3.28 3.58
CA GLU A 55 0.04 -4.46 4.04
C GLU A 55 0.54 -5.27 2.84
N MET A 56 -0.33 -5.54 1.86
CA MET A 56 0.07 -6.19 0.61
C MET A 56 1.19 -5.45 -0.12
N ARG A 57 1.10 -4.12 -0.24
CA ARG A 57 2.18 -3.29 -0.84
C ARG A 57 3.49 -3.43 -0.08
N ARG A 58 3.44 -3.32 1.25
CA ARG A 58 4.61 -3.47 2.12
C ARG A 58 5.28 -4.81 1.91
N ASP A 59 4.52 -5.90 1.91
CA ASP A 59 5.04 -7.27 1.73
C ASP A 59 5.70 -7.44 0.36
N VAL A 60 5.08 -6.90 -0.70
CA VAL A 60 5.65 -6.93 -2.05
C VAL A 60 6.95 -6.14 -2.14
N TYR A 61 7.02 -4.94 -1.55
CA TYR A 61 8.24 -4.13 -1.56
C TYR A 61 9.36 -4.76 -0.75
N GLU A 62 9.04 -5.33 0.42
CA GLU A 62 9.99 -6.08 1.25
C GLU A 62 10.52 -7.30 0.49
N LYS A 63 9.63 -8.06 -0.15
CA LYS A 63 10.03 -9.21 -0.96
C LYS A 63 10.96 -8.80 -2.09
N PHE A 64 10.64 -7.73 -2.82
CA PHE A 64 11.52 -7.20 -3.87
C PHE A 64 12.90 -6.83 -3.34
N LEU A 65 12.99 -6.09 -2.24
CA LEU A 65 14.26 -5.74 -1.60
C LEU A 65 15.06 -6.98 -1.15
N SER A 66 14.38 -8.00 -0.63
CA SER A 66 15.04 -9.27 -0.26
C SER A 66 15.65 -9.99 -1.47
N GLN A 67 14.98 -9.95 -2.63
CA GLN A 67 15.51 -10.56 -3.85
C GLN A 67 16.65 -9.73 -4.44
N ALA A 68 16.58 -8.40 -4.33
CA ALA A 68 17.68 -7.52 -4.72
C ALA A 68 18.92 -7.78 -3.85
N ASP A 69 18.76 -7.90 -2.53
CA ASP A 69 19.87 -8.27 -1.62
C ASP A 69 20.46 -9.64 -1.96
N ALA A 70 19.62 -10.64 -2.25
CA ALA A 70 20.09 -11.95 -2.68
C ALA A 70 20.92 -11.89 -3.97
N ALA A 71 20.48 -11.11 -4.97
CA ALA A 71 21.24 -10.89 -6.20
C ALA A 71 22.57 -10.17 -5.94
N TYR A 72 22.56 -9.13 -5.10
CA TYR A 72 23.79 -8.44 -4.72
C TYR A 72 24.78 -9.35 -3.98
N ARG A 73 24.32 -10.26 -3.11
CA ARG A 73 25.22 -11.23 -2.45
C ARG A 73 25.88 -12.17 -3.46
N VAL A 74 25.16 -12.58 -4.50
CA VAL A 74 25.75 -13.38 -5.58
C VAL A 74 26.83 -12.59 -6.31
N LEU A 75 26.58 -11.30 -6.59
CA LEU A 75 27.57 -10.40 -7.19
C LEU A 75 28.77 -10.15 -6.28
N ASP A 76 28.56 -9.85 -5.00
CA ASP A 76 29.61 -9.64 -4.00
C ASP A 76 30.52 -10.86 -3.90
N ASN A 77 29.95 -12.07 -3.85
CA ASN A 77 30.72 -13.31 -3.91
C ASN A 77 31.45 -13.47 -5.26
N GLY A 78 30.81 -13.04 -6.35
CA GLY A 78 31.40 -13.09 -7.70
C GLY A 78 32.62 -12.20 -7.86
N TRP A 79 32.61 -11.01 -7.27
CA TRP A 79 33.71 -10.05 -7.35
C TRP A 79 35.02 -10.56 -6.74
N PHE A 80 34.94 -11.39 -5.69
CA PHE A 80 36.12 -11.82 -4.92
C PHE A 80 36.61 -13.24 -5.19
N ALA A 81 35.91 -14.02 -6.01
CA ALA A 81 36.19 -15.43 -6.10
C ALA A 81 37.28 -15.79 -7.14
N LEU A 82 38.18 -16.70 -6.74
CA LEU A 82 39.33 -17.19 -7.51
C LEU A 82 39.25 -18.72 -7.73
N PRO A 83 39.63 -19.27 -8.90
CA PRO A 83 39.36 -18.76 -10.24
C PRO A 83 37.87 -18.97 -10.63
N PHE A 84 37.33 -18.09 -11.48
CA PHE A 84 35.89 -18.00 -11.75
C PHE A 84 35.42 -18.85 -12.95
N THR A 85 35.77 -20.14 -12.97
CA THR A 85 35.33 -21.08 -14.03
C THR A 85 34.21 -22.01 -13.58
N GLU A 86 33.66 -21.85 -12.37
CA GLU A 86 32.60 -22.72 -11.84
C GLU A 86 31.22 -22.39 -12.45
N LEU A 87 30.74 -23.28 -13.34
CA LEU A 87 29.40 -23.25 -13.97
C LEU A 87 28.25 -22.99 -12.97
N ARG A 88 28.36 -23.52 -11.74
CA ARG A 88 27.34 -23.37 -10.68
C ARG A 88 27.09 -21.92 -10.27
N ARG A 89 28.08 -21.03 -10.42
CA ARG A 89 27.92 -19.61 -10.07
C ARG A 89 27.10 -18.84 -11.11
N TRP A 90 27.20 -19.24 -12.37
CA TRP A 90 26.36 -18.71 -13.44
C TRP A 90 24.89 -19.07 -13.24
N GLU A 91 24.61 -20.31 -12.84
CA GLU A 91 23.26 -20.76 -12.50
C GLU A 91 22.68 -19.97 -11.32
N ALA A 92 23.47 -19.73 -10.27
CA ALA A 92 23.06 -18.91 -9.13
C ALA A 92 22.75 -17.46 -9.52
N GLY A 93 23.58 -16.85 -10.39
CA GLY A 93 23.34 -15.51 -10.92
C GLY A 93 22.06 -15.42 -11.75
N PHE A 94 21.83 -16.39 -12.63
CA PHE A 94 20.60 -16.46 -13.43
C PHE A 94 19.36 -16.64 -12.55
N ALA A 95 19.41 -17.56 -11.58
CA ALA A 95 18.32 -17.81 -10.65
C ALA A 95 17.99 -16.56 -9.81
N ALA A 96 19.00 -15.88 -9.29
CA ALA A 96 18.81 -14.65 -8.51
C ALA A 96 18.19 -13.52 -9.34
N ARG A 97 18.66 -13.33 -10.58
CA ARG A 97 18.09 -12.33 -11.50
C ARG A 97 16.64 -12.65 -11.85
N ARG A 98 16.33 -13.92 -12.14
CA ARG A 98 14.95 -14.34 -12.43
C ARG A 98 14.02 -14.10 -11.23
N ALA A 99 14.46 -14.46 -10.03
CA ALA A 99 13.68 -14.22 -8.81
C ALA A 99 13.42 -12.73 -8.57
N LEU A 100 14.39 -11.88 -8.89
CA LEU A 100 14.25 -10.43 -8.83
C LEU A 100 13.27 -9.90 -9.89
N ASP A 101 13.35 -10.36 -11.13
CA ASP A 101 12.40 -10.01 -12.21
C ASP A 101 10.97 -10.37 -11.81
N GLU A 102 10.75 -11.57 -11.27
CA GLU A 102 9.43 -12.04 -10.80
C GLU A 102 8.91 -11.20 -9.63
N ALA A 103 9.78 -10.78 -8.70
CA ALA A 103 9.41 -9.88 -7.62
C ALA A 103 9.07 -8.47 -8.14
N TYR A 104 9.79 -7.98 -9.14
CA TYR A 104 9.56 -6.67 -9.76
C TYR A 104 8.19 -6.59 -10.46
N ILE A 105 7.77 -7.66 -11.14
CA ILE A 105 6.43 -7.72 -11.76
C ILE A 105 5.33 -7.50 -10.70
N ARG A 106 5.51 -8.00 -9.48
CA ARG A 106 4.56 -7.77 -8.38
C ARG A 106 4.58 -6.32 -7.92
N VAL A 107 5.75 -5.68 -7.85
CA VAL A 107 5.87 -4.25 -7.53
C VAL A 107 5.09 -3.41 -8.55
N GLN A 108 5.25 -3.69 -9.85
CA GLN A 108 4.48 -3.00 -10.91
C GLN A 108 2.97 -3.19 -10.76
N LEU A 109 2.53 -4.37 -10.30
CA LEU A 109 1.12 -4.67 -10.17
C LEU A 109 0.45 -3.90 -9.02
N VAL A 110 1.12 -3.76 -7.88
CA VAL A 110 0.51 -3.22 -6.65
C VAL A 110 0.91 -1.79 -6.35
N GLY A 111 2.10 -1.38 -6.78
CA GLY A 111 2.69 -0.10 -6.45
C GLY A 111 2.24 1.04 -7.39
N PRO A 112 2.38 2.30 -6.94
CA PRO A 112 2.24 3.44 -7.83
C PRO A 112 3.41 3.52 -8.83
N ASP A 113 3.21 4.21 -9.95
CA ASP A 113 4.16 4.29 -11.06
C ASP A 113 5.57 4.75 -10.63
N ASP A 114 5.67 5.74 -9.73
CA ASP A 114 6.97 6.22 -9.19
C ASP A 114 7.74 5.07 -8.51
N VAL A 115 7.08 4.20 -7.74
CA VAL A 115 7.75 3.05 -7.09
C VAL A 115 8.16 2.01 -8.13
N ALA A 116 7.32 1.77 -9.14
CA ALA A 116 7.62 0.86 -10.23
C ALA A 116 8.80 1.34 -11.09
N GLU A 117 8.91 2.64 -11.35
CA GLU A 117 10.01 3.26 -12.07
C GLU A 117 11.32 3.09 -11.30
N ARG A 118 11.34 3.41 -9.99
CA ARG A 118 12.52 3.19 -9.14
C ARG A 118 12.89 1.71 -9.01
N GLY A 119 11.90 0.82 -9.01
CA GLY A 119 12.14 -0.63 -9.04
C GLY A 119 12.86 -1.06 -10.33
N ALA A 120 12.50 -0.46 -11.46
CA ALA A 120 13.16 -0.70 -12.74
C ALA A 120 14.63 -0.26 -12.72
N GLU A 121 14.93 0.86 -12.05
CA GLU A 121 16.30 1.36 -11.90
C GLU A 121 17.17 0.41 -11.08
N VAL A 122 16.65 -0.15 -9.98
CA VAL A 122 17.33 -1.19 -9.19
C VAL A 122 17.60 -2.43 -10.07
N LEU A 123 16.59 -2.89 -10.81
CA LEU A 123 16.73 -4.05 -11.69
C LEU A 123 17.78 -3.82 -12.78
N ARG A 124 17.76 -2.63 -13.39
CA ARG A 124 18.74 -2.22 -14.41
C ARG A 124 20.14 -2.17 -13.82
N SER A 125 20.32 -1.55 -12.65
CA SER A 125 21.61 -1.47 -11.94
C SER A 125 22.20 -2.86 -11.68
N ILE A 126 21.40 -3.80 -11.15
CA ILE A 126 21.84 -5.18 -10.92
C ILE A 126 22.18 -5.88 -12.23
N GLY A 127 21.34 -5.75 -13.26
CA GLY A 127 21.59 -6.32 -14.57
C GLY A 127 22.86 -5.81 -15.23
N ASP A 128 23.14 -4.51 -15.10
CA ASP A 128 24.36 -3.87 -15.62
C ASP A 128 25.59 -4.35 -14.87
N GLU A 129 25.52 -4.52 -13.54
CA GLU A 129 26.61 -5.08 -12.73
C GLU A 129 26.93 -6.53 -13.12
N PHE A 130 25.93 -7.39 -13.31
CA PHE A 130 26.15 -8.75 -13.82
C PHE A 130 26.85 -8.75 -15.18
N ARG A 131 26.45 -7.86 -16.11
CA ARG A 131 27.08 -7.76 -17.44
C ARG A 131 28.50 -7.21 -17.36
N LEU A 132 28.75 -6.27 -16.46
CA LEU A 132 30.07 -5.70 -16.22
C LEU A 132 31.01 -6.78 -15.67
N HIS A 133 30.59 -7.48 -14.62
CA HIS A 133 31.34 -8.59 -14.03
C HIS A 133 31.65 -9.68 -15.06
N ALA A 134 30.65 -10.12 -15.83
CA ALA A 134 30.82 -11.08 -16.92
C ALA A 134 31.87 -10.63 -17.96
N ARG A 135 31.88 -9.35 -18.31
CA ARG A 135 32.84 -8.78 -19.27
C ARG A 135 34.27 -8.82 -18.74
N ILE A 136 34.47 -8.49 -17.46
CA ILE A 136 35.78 -8.49 -16.80
C ILE A 136 36.34 -9.93 -16.76
N VAL A 137 35.53 -10.87 -16.30
CA VAL A 137 35.91 -12.29 -16.22
C VAL A 137 36.24 -12.86 -17.60
N ASN A 138 35.38 -12.65 -18.60
CA ASN A 138 35.60 -13.17 -19.95
C ASN A 138 36.75 -12.46 -20.68
N GLY A 139 37.07 -11.22 -20.31
CA GLY A 139 38.20 -10.46 -20.85
C GLY A 139 39.55 -10.87 -20.28
N SER A 140 39.57 -11.59 -19.16
CA SER A 140 40.80 -11.97 -18.44
C SER A 140 40.74 -13.43 -17.94
N PRO A 141 40.61 -14.43 -18.83
CA PRO A 141 40.37 -15.82 -18.45
C PRO A 141 41.52 -16.45 -17.66
N ASP A 142 42.75 -15.98 -17.87
CA ASP A 142 43.97 -16.50 -17.23
C ASP A 142 44.47 -15.63 -16.07
N ALA A 143 43.67 -14.65 -15.63
CA ALA A 143 44.05 -13.79 -14.50
C ALA A 143 44.12 -14.60 -13.19
N ALA A 144 45.23 -14.42 -12.47
CA ALA A 144 45.41 -14.97 -11.13
C ALA A 144 44.67 -14.15 -10.05
N ASP A 145 44.35 -12.89 -10.37
CA ASP A 145 43.67 -11.95 -9.48
C ASP A 145 42.14 -12.03 -9.67
N ASN A 146 41.39 -11.62 -8.64
CA ASN A 146 39.92 -11.61 -8.71
C ASN A 146 39.40 -10.37 -9.45
N ALA A 147 38.13 -10.39 -9.88
CA ALA A 147 37.54 -9.29 -10.64
C ALA A 147 37.58 -7.95 -9.88
N ALA A 148 37.53 -7.96 -8.54
CA ALA A 148 37.62 -6.76 -7.72
C ALA A 148 39.02 -6.12 -7.73
N GLU A 149 40.06 -6.94 -7.82
CA GLU A 149 41.47 -6.52 -7.94
C GLU A 149 41.83 -6.07 -9.35
N LEU A 150 41.29 -6.76 -10.37
CA LEU A 150 41.49 -6.39 -11.77
C LEU A 150 40.87 -5.02 -12.10
N GLU A 151 39.66 -4.76 -11.60
CA GLU A 151 38.89 -3.55 -11.93
C GLU A 151 38.27 -2.87 -10.69
N PRO A 152 39.10 -2.32 -9.78
CA PRO A 152 38.64 -1.74 -8.52
C PRO A 152 37.75 -0.49 -8.72
N SER A 153 38.00 0.25 -9.81
CA SER A 153 37.21 1.43 -10.17
C SER A 153 35.80 1.05 -10.61
N ALA A 154 35.67 -0.02 -11.40
CA ALA A 154 34.42 -0.54 -11.90
C ALA A 154 33.55 -1.07 -10.76
N ARG A 155 34.14 -1.85 -9.84
CA ARG A 155 33.48 -2.32 -8.63
C ARG A 155 33.00 -1.17 -7.75
N SER A 156 33.85 -0.17 -7.53
CA SER A 156 33.46 1.02 -6.76
C SER A 156 32.31 1.80 -7.41
N GLY A 157 32.28 1.86 -8.74
CA GLY A 157 31.16 2.42 -9.51
C GLY A 157 29.86 1.65 -9.31
N ALA A 158 29.90 0.32 -9.41
CA ALA A 158 28.76 -0.54 -9.19
C ALA A 158 28.18 -0.41 -7.77
N LEU A 159 29.04 -0.37 -6.74
CA LEU A 159 28.61 -0.16 -5.35
C LEU A 159 27.91 1.19 -5.15
N ARG A 160 28.38 2.27 -5.80
CA ARG A 160 27.69 3.57 -5.76
C ARG A 160 26.32 3.51 -6.44
N ALA A 161 26.21 2.85 -7.59
CA ALA A 161 24.95 2.68 -8.31
C ALA A 161 23.94 1.85 -7.50
N ARG A 162 24.39 0.77 -6.84
CA ARG A 162 23.60 -0.03 -5.89
C ARG A 162 23.00 0.83 -4.79
N VAL A 163 23.83 1.62 -4.11
CA VAL A 163 23.38 2.47 -3.00
C VAL A 163 22.38 3.53 -3.48
N ALA A 164 22.67 4.21 -4.59
CA ALA A 164 21.80 5.25 -5.14
C ALA A 164 20.42 4.69 -5.50
N SER A 165 20.37 3.68 -6.38
CA SER A 165 19.11 3.07 -6.85
C SER A 165 18.28 2.48 -5.71
N SER A 166 18.91 1.79 -4.76
CA SER A 166 18.21 1.20 -3.61
C SER A 166 17.64 2.27 -2.67
N THR A 167 18.38 3.35 -2.44
CA THR A 167 17.94 4.48 -1.61
C THR A 167 16.75 5.20 -2.23
N GLU A 168 16.79 5.42 -3.54
CA GLU A 168 15.70 6.05 -4.30
C GLU A 168 14.44 5.19 -4.27
N PHE A 169 14.56 3.88 -4.48
CA PHE A 169 13.44 2.95 -4.35
C PHE A 169 12.84 2.96 -2.94
N VAL A 170 13.66 2.84 -1.89
CA VAL A 170 13.18 2.87 -0.49
C VAL A 170 12.47 4.20 -0.18
N THR A 171 12.99 5.30 -0.70
CA THR A 171 12.40 6.63 -0.52
C THR A 171 11.03 6.73 -1.21
N ALA A 172 10.91 6.25 -2.45
CA ALA A 172 9.63 6.18 -3.15
C ALA A 172 8.63 5.25 -2.44
N ALA A 173 9.07 4.07 -2.01
CA ALA A 173 8.23 3.11 -1.29
C ALA A 173 7.70 3.68 0.04
N ARG A 174 8.55 4.37 0.82
CA ARG A 174 8.14 5.05 2.06
C ARG A 174 7.14 6.17 1.79
N ARG A 175 7.35 6.98 0.75
CA ARG A 175 6.40 8.02 0.34
C ARG A 175 5.05 7.40 -0.05
N ALA A 176 5.05 6.32 -0.82
CA ALA A 176 3.83 5.62 -1.21
C ALA A 176 3.04 5.12 0.01
N LEU A 177 3.70 4.41 0.93
CA LEU A 177 3.08 3.89 2.16
C LEU A 177 2.64 5.00 3.14
N GLY A 178 3.37 6.11 3.20
CA GLY A 178 3.06 7.25 4.08
C GLY A 178 1.97 8.18 3.54
N SER A 179 1.86 8.35 2.23
CA SER A 179 0.83 9.21 1.62
C SER A 179 -0.59 8.73 1.92
N GLU A 180 -0.77 7.41 2.02
CA GLU A 180 -2.05 6.78 2.32
C GLU A 180 -2.52 7.06 3.77
N LEU A 181 -1.60 7.35 4.70
CA LEU A 181 -1.96 7.76 6.07
C LEU A 181 -2.47 9.20 6.12
N SER A 182 -1.94 10.06 5.23
CA SER A 182 -2.35 11.47 5.14
C SER A 182 -3.68 11.63 4.41
N ALA A 183 -3.93 10.80 3.39
CA ALA A 183 -5.21 10.77 2.68
C ALA A 183 -6.39 10.37 3.58
N THR A 184 -6.20 9.41 4.50
CA THR A 184 -7.25 8.99 5.45
C THR A 184 -7.54 10.00 6.56
N ARG A 185 -6.71 11.05 6.76
CA ARG A 185 -6.87 12.01 7.87
C ARG A 185 -7.54 13.33 7.46
N THR A 186 -7.84 13.52 6.18
CA THR A 186 -8.23 14.84 5.62
C THR A 186 -9.75 15.05 5.47
N GLU A 187 -10.61 14.19 6.02
CA GLU A 187 -12.03 14.53 6.25
C GLU A 187 -12.37 14.24 7.73
N PRO A 188 -13.11 15.11 8.46
CA PRO A 188 -14.23 15.93 7.97
C PRO A 188 -14.28 17.37 8.51
N SER A 189 -14.69 18.36 7.71
CA SER A 189 -15.40 19.55 8.24
C SER A 189 -16.07 20.37 7.13
N THR A 190 -17.07 19.80 6.47
CA THR A 190 -18.16 20.61 5.90
C THR A 190 -19.25 20.70 6.95
N ALA A 191 -19.00 21.49 8.00
CA ALA A 191 -20.08 22.00 8.84
C ALA A 191 -20.93 22.94 7.97
N PRO A 192 -22.26 22.78 7.94
CA PRO A 192 -23.13 23.70 7.21
C PRO A 192 -23.00 25.10 7.82
N ALA A 193 -22.63 26.08 7.00
CA ALA A 193 -22.64 27.47 7.37
C ALA A 193 -24.06 27.86 7.81
N HIS A 194 -24.27 27.99 9.12
CA HIS A 194 -25.45 28.67 9.66
C HIS A 194 -25.37 30.13 9.22
N THR A 195 -26.09 30.47 8.16
CA THR A 195 -26.38 31.85 7.79
C THR A 195 -27.29 32.43 8.86
N SER A 196 -26.71 33.13 9.83
CA SER A 196 -27.44 33.95 10.78
C SER A 196 -28.10 35.11 10.03
N SER A 197 -29.42 35.03 9.84
CA SER A 197 -30.25 36.16 9.45
C SER A 197 -30.11 37.27 10.49
N THR A 198 -29.45 38.37 10.12
CA THR A 198 -29.48 39.62 10.88
C THR A 198 -30.75 40.37 10.50
N GLU A 199 -31.71 40.35 11.41
CA GLU A 199 -32.95 41.12 11.41
C GLU A 199 -32.60 42.61 11.67
N ALA A 200 -32.98 43.51 10.76
CA ALA A 200 -32.79 44.95 10.91
C ALA A 200 -34.10 45.59 11.43
N PRO A 201 -34.06 46.42 12.50
CA PRO A 201 -35.27 47.05 13.01
C PRO A 201 -35.56 48.39 12.31
N GLY A 202 -36.79 48.49 11.80
CA GLY A 202 -37.71 49.61 12.02
C GLY A 202 -37.28 51.03 11.64
N VAL A 203 -37.88 51.54 10.56
CA VAL A 203 -38.16 52.98 10.39
C VAL A 203 -39.65 53.12 10.07
N TRP A 204 -40.36 53.84 10.93
CA TRP A 204 -41.76 54.29 10.77
C TRP A 204 -41.77 55.84 10.77
N PRO A 205 -42.86 56.47 10.28
CA PRO A 205 -42.85 57.61 9.35
C PRO A 205 -42.61 58.99 9.97
#